data_AF-A0A420VW64-F1
#
_entry.id   AF-A0A420VW64-F1
#
_cell.length_a   1.000
_cell.length_b   1.000
_cell.length_c   1.000
_cell.angle_alpha   90.00
_cell.angle_beta   90.00
_cell.angle_gamma   90.00
#
_symmetry.space_group_name_H-M   'P 1'
#
loop_
_entity.id
_entity.type
_entity.pdbx_description
1 polymer ?
#
loop_
_entity_poly.entity_id
_entity_poly.type
_entity_poly.pdbx_seq_one_letter_code
_entity_poly.pdbx_strand_id
1 'polypeptide(L)'
;MKEALERKNEEYFAELQAAIGQGLVLTDLQEIYRACQEGKADFLIVQESFHQSAKIISDIEIELVDSNLGKNTVDDISSLLALLINEKGGKTCYVSEIPNPELRPIALKIRY
;
A
#
# COMPACT_ATOMS: atom_id res chain seq x y z
N MET A 1 -19.90 -13.84 -9.77
CA MET A 1 -18.45 -13.54 -9.64
C MET A 1 -18.16 -12.17 -9.02
N LYS A 2 -19.00 -11.13 -9.21
CA LYS A 2 -18.85 -9.83 -8.50
C LYS A 2 -19.05 -9.91 -6.97
N GLU A 3 -20.06 -10.66 -6.51
CA GLU A 3 -20.37 -10.80 -5.07
C GLU A 3 -19.25 -11.40 -4.20
N ALA A 4 -18.34 -12.21 -4.78
CA ALA A 4 -17.23 -12.81 -4.04
C ALA A 4 -16.08 -11.81 -3.80
N LEU A 5 -15.98 -10.78 -4.64
CA LEU A 5 -14.97 -9.72 -4.49
C LEU A 5 -15.44 -8.70 -3.45
N GLU A 6 -16.73 -8.33 -3.49
CA GLU A 6 -17.34 -7.39 -2.56
C GLU A 6 -17.29 -7.89 -1.11
N ARG A 7 -17.63 -9.18 -0.87
CA ARG A 7 -17.54 -9.79 0.47
C ARG A 7 -16.12 -9.81 1.03
N LYS A 8 -15.12 -10.11 0.18
CA LYS A 8 -13.71 -10.08 0.61
C LYS A 8 -13.27 -8.68 0.99
N ASN A 9 -13.72 -7.67 0.26
CA ASN A 9 -13.39 -6.29 0.57
C ASN A 9 -13.93 -5.87 1.94
N GLU A 10 -15.17 -6.25 2.28
CA GLU A 10 -15.73 -6.00 3.62
C GLU A 10 -14.89 -6.62 4.75
N GLU A 11 -14.45 -7.87 4.58
CA GLU A 11 -13.56 -8.53 5.56
C GLU A 11 -12.22 -7.79 5.69
N TYR A 12 -11.61 -7.38 4.56
CA TYR A 12 -10.37 -6.61 4.55
C TYR A 12 -10.52 -5.24 5.24
N PHE A 13 -11.66 -4.57 5.06
CA PHE A 13 -11.92 -3.29 5.72
C PHE A 13 -12.14 -3.45 7.22
N ALA A 14 -12.85 -4.50 7.65
CA ALA A 14 -13.03 -4.80 9.07
C ALA A 14 -11.69 -5.13 9.76
N GLU A 15 -10.85 -5.94 9.12
CA GLU A 15 -9.49 -6.25 9.56
C GLU A 15 -8.62 -4.98 9.67
N LEU A 16 -8.65 -4.11 8.65
CA LEU A 16 -7.95 -2.84 8.68
C LEU A 16 -8.43 -1.96 9.83
N GLN A 17 -9.75 -1.83 10.02
CA GLN A 17 -10.31 -1.01 11.08
C GLN A 17 -9.87 -1.50 12.47
N ALA A 18 -9.81 -2.82 12.68
CA ALA A 18 -9.28 -3.41 13.90
C ALA A 18 -7.77 -3.12 14.08
N ALA A 19 -6.99 -3.19 12.99
CA ALA A 19 -5.56 -2.90 12.98
C ALA A 19 -5.25 -1.42 13.25
N ILE A 20 -6.13 -0.48 12.85
CA ILE A 20 -6.00 0.95 13.16
C ILE A 20 -5.97 1.16 14.67
N GLY A 21 -6.90 0.54 15.40
CA GLY A 21 -6.97 0.63 16.86
C GLY A 21 -5.75 0.05 17.58
N GLN A 22 -4.96 -0.78 16.88
CA GLN A 22 -3.72 -1.39 17.39
C GLN A 22 -2.45 -0.66 16.91
N GLY A 23 -2.58 0.34 16.03
CA GLY A 23 -1.42 1.02 15.44
C GLY A 23 -0.66 0.18 14.41
N LEU A 24 -1.29 -0.84 13.82
CA LEU A 24 -0.69 -1.76 12.84
C LEU A 24 -0.99 -1.35 11.39
N VAL A 25 -1.33 -0.08 11.16
CA VAL A 25 -1.67 0.45 9.83
C VAL A 25 -0.76 1.62 9.51
N LEU A 26 -0.13 1.55 8.34
CA LEU A 26 0.76 2.57 7.81
C LEU A 26 0.08 3.22 6.62
N THR A 27 0.02 4.54 6.63
CA THR A 27 -0.53 5.37 5.52
C THR A 27 0.55 6.20 4.83
N ASP A 28 1.74 6.30 5.44
CA ASP A 28 2.89 6.98 4.89
C ASP A 28 3.65 6.07 3.90
N LEU A 29 3.90 6.57 2.69
CA LEU A 29 4.54 5.79 1.62
C LEU A 29 5.96 5.33 1.97
N GLN A 30 6.71 6.14 2.72
CA GLN A 30 8.08 5.77 3.12
C GLN A 30 8.05 4.64 4.15
N GLU A 31 7.15 4.74 5.13
CA GLU A 31 6.94 3.68 6.13
C GLU A 31 6.43 2.39 5.48
N ILE A 32 5.46 2.51 4.55
CA ILE A 32 4.94 1.39 3.77
C ILE A 32 6.08 0.72 2.99
N TYR A 33 6.89 1.49 2.26
CA TYR A 33 8.02 0.97 1.49
C TYR A 33 9.01 0.20 2.37
N ARG A 34 9.37 0.75 3.54
CA ARG A 34 10.23 0.08 4.52
C ARG A 34 9.63 -1.23 5.02
N ALA A 35 8.36 -1.22 5.40
CA ALA A 35 7.67 -2.42 5.87
C ALA A 35 7.57 -3.52 4.79
N CYS A 36 7.42 -3.12 3.52
CA CYS A 36 7.44 -4.03 2.39
C CYS A 36 8.82 -4.69 2.22
N GLN A 37 9.89 -3.89 2.27
CA GLN A 37 11.26 -4.39 2.16
C GLN A 37 11.63 -5.36 3.30
N GLU A 38 11.23 -5.03 4.53
CA GLU A 38 11.42 -5.88 5.70
C GLU A 38 10.54 -7.15 5.70
N GLY A 39 9.55 -7.25 4.80
CA GLY A 39 8.60 -8.36 4.76
C GLY A 39 7.60 -8.38 5.92
N LYS A 40 7.38 -7.23 6.57
CA LYS A 40 6.38 -7.03 7.63
C LYS A 40 4.98 -6.75 7.06
N ALA A 41 4.91 -6.42 5.78
CA ALA A 41 3.66 -6.19 5.06
C ALA A 41 2.75 -7.45 5.06
N ASP A 42 1.54 -7.30 5.59
CA ASP A 42 0.49 -8.31 5.51
C ASP A 42 -0.36 -8.07 4.27
N PHE A 43 -0.91 -6.86 4.18
CA PHE A 43 -1.89 -6.52 3.16
C PHE A 43 -1.93 -5.02 2.85
N LEU A 44 -1.84 -4.66 1.57
CA LEU A 44 -1.91 -3.29 1.07
C LEU A 44 -3.23 -3.02 0.36
N ILE A 45 -3.91 -1.94 0.75
CA ILE A 45 -5.00 -1.37 -0.04
C ILE A 45 -4.51 -0.12 -0.75
N VAL A 46 -4.78 -0.05 -2.04
CA VAL A 46 -4.51 1.11 -2.88
C VAL A 46 -5.80 1.54 -3.56
N GLN A 47 -6.08 2.85 -3.58
CA GLN A 47 -7.12 3.37 -4.46
C GLN A 47 -6.68 3.26 -5.93
N GLU A 48 -7.54 2.76 -6.81
CA GLU A 48 -7.24 2.66 -8.25
C GLU A 48 -6.95 4.03 -8.90
N SER A 49 -7.47 5.11 -8.32
CA SER A 49 -7.20 6.49 -8.77
C SER A 49 -5.91 7.08 -8.20
N PHE A 50 -5.21 6.37 -7.31
CA PHE A 50 -3.96 6.81 -6.74
C PHE A 50 -2.82 6.54 -7.71
N HIS A 51 -2.11 7.60 -8.08
CA HIS A 51 -0.91 7.53 -8.91
C HIS A 51 0.10 8.49 -8.31
N GLN A 52 1.24 7.97 -7.87
CA GLN A 52 2.28 8.78 -7.26
C GLN A 52 3.64 8.32 -7.75
N SER A 53 4.37 9.21 -8.41
CA SER A 53 5.75 8.96 -8.78
C SER A 53 6.65 9.10 -7.56
N ALA A 54 7.66 8.24 -7.48
CA ALA A 54 8.65 8.25 -6.41
C ALA A 54 10.04 7.96 -6.97
N LYS A 55 11.04 8.57 -6.37
CA LYS A 55 12.45 8.32 -6.65
C LYS A 55 13.00 7.39 -5.57
N ILE A 56 13.60 6.29 -5.99
CA ILE A 56 14.27 5.37 -5.08
C ILE A 56 15.63 5.97 -4.76
N ILE A 57 15.79 6.44 -3.52
CA ILE A 57 17.05 7.02 -3.03
C ILE A 57 17.97 5.89 -2.56
N SER A 58 17.42 4.87 -1.93
CA SER A 58 18.14 3.70 -1.41
C SER A 58 17.19 2.51 -1.23
N ASP A 59 17.71 1.38 -0.78
CA ASP A 59 16.93 0.15 -0.59
C ASP A 59 15.76 0.33 0.40
N ILE A 60 15.85 1.27 1.35
CA ILE A 60 14.81 1.54 2.36
C ILE A 60 14.26 2.98 2.31
N GLU A 61 14.64 3.76 1.30
CA GLU A 61 14.33 5.19 1.26
C GLU A 61 13.86 5.61 -0.13
N ILE A 62 12.70 6.28 -0.16
CA ILE A 62 12.07 6.82 -1.34
C ILE A 62 11.75 8.30 -1.13
N GLU A 63 11.77 9.06 -2.22
CA GLU A 63 11.41 10.48 -2.24
C GLU A 63 10.24 10.66 -3.20
N LEU A 64 9.14 11.25 -2.74
CA LEU A 64 7.99 11.52 -3.60
C LEU A 64 8.32 12.65 -4.56
N VAL A 65 8.02 12.46 -5.85
CA VAL A 65 8.30 13.43 -6.90
C VAL A 65 7.06 13.66 -7.74
N ASP A 66 6.84 14.91 -8.16
CA ASP A 66 5.73 15.27 -9.06
C ASP A 66 5.93 14.78 -10.50
N SER A 67 7.15 14.39 -10.88
CA SER A 67 7.45 13.96 -12.25
C SER A 67 8.63 13.01 -12.30
N ASN A 68 8.51 11.97 -13.13
CA ASN A 68 9.54 10.98 -13.42
C ASN A 68 10.69 11.61 -14.25
N LEU A 69 11.56 12.37 -13.59
CA LEU A 69 12.57 13.22 -14.23
C LEU A 69 14.01 12.69 -14.11
N GLY A 70 14.24 11.41 -13.78
CA GLY A 70 15.59 10.91 -13.55
C GLY A 70 15.82 9.41 -13.78
N LYS A 71 17.06 8.98 -13.51
CA LYS A 71 17.40 7.57 -13.34
C LYS A 71 17.01 7.16 -11.91
N ASN A 72 16.39 5.99 -11.73
CA ASN A 72 15.84 5.47 -10.46
C ASN A 72 14.53 6.10 -9.98
N THR A 73 13.74 6.69 -10.87
CA THR A 73 12.36 7.09 -10.58
C THR A 73 11.37 6.03 -11.07
N VAL A 74 10.38 5.72 -10.24
CA VAL A 74 9.22 4.91 -10.60
C VAL A 74 8.06 5.84 -10.90
N ASP A 75 7.36 5.54 -12.00
CA ASP A 75 6.20 6.30 -12.45
C ASP A 75 5.03 6.17 -11.47
N ASP A 76 4.84 4.95 -10.96
CA ASP A 76 3.85 4.63 -9.95
C ASP A 76 4.46 3.79 -8.82
N ILE A 77 4.49 4.36 -7.61
CA ILE A 77 5.00 3.68 -6.43
C ILE A 77 4.09 2.52 -6.00
N SER A 78 2.78 2.59 -6.27
CA SER A 78 1.85 1.56 -5.84
C SER A 78 2.13 0.21 -6.50
N SER A 79 2.52 0.25 -7.78
CA SER A 79 2.93 -0.91 -8.57
C SER A 79 4.21 -1.55 -8.03
N LEU A 80 5.18 -0.74 -7.61
CA LEU A 80 6.40 -1.23 -6.96
C LEU A 80 6.09 -1.89 -5.62
N LEU A 81 5.28 -1.24 -4.78
CA LEU A 81 4.89 -1.77 -3.48
C LEU A 81 4.15 -3.10 -3.62
N ALA A 82 3.23 -3.20 -4.57
CA ALA A 82 2.50 -4.44 -4.84
C ALA A 82 3.44 -5.60 -5.19
N LEU A 83 4.46 -5.34 -6.01
CA LEU A 83 5.49 -6.32 -6.34
C LEU A 83 6.25 -6.78 -5.10
N LEU A 84 6.78 -5.84 -4.31
CA LEU A 84 7.57 -6.13 -3.11
C LEU A 84 6.78 -6.96 -2.09
N ILE A 85 5.52 -6.58 -1.85
CA ILE A 85 4.63 -7.28 -0.92
C ILE A 85 4.36 -8.69 -1.40
N ASN A 86 4.06 -8.86 -2.70
CA ASN A 86 3.81 -10.16 -3.28
C ASN A 86 5.04 -11.08 -3.18
N GLU A 87 6.26 -10.57 -3.38
CA GLU A 87 7.50 -11.34 -3.19
C GLU A 87 7.71 -11.80 -1.73
N LYS A 88 7.20 -11.04 -0.75
CA LYS A 88 7.27 -11.38 0.68
C LYS A 88 6.03 -12.13 1.20
N GLY A 89 5.12 -12.51 0.31
CA GLY A 89 3.92 -13.27 0.63
C GLY A 89 2.81 -12.46 1.31
N GLY A 90 2.84 -11.13 1.22
CA GLY A 90 1.69 -10.30 1.53
C GLY A 90 0.70 -10.23 0.36
N LYS A 91 -0.35 -9.44 0.51
CA LYS A 91 -1.40 -9.28 -0.51
C LYS A 91 -1.62 -7.81 -0.87
N THR A 92 -2.03 -7.53 -2.10
CA THR A 92 -2.44 -6.19 -2.52
C THR A 92 -3.87 -6.23 -3.03
N CYS A 93 -4.70 -5.28 -2.62
CA CYS A 93 -6.04 -5.09 -3.14
C CYS A 93 -6.19 -3.66 -3.66
N TYR A 94 -6.66 -3.58 -4.89
CA TYR A 94 -7.00 -2.32 -5.53
C TYR A 94 -8.50 -2.13 -5.39
N VAL A 95 -8.90 -0.98 -4.86
CA VAL A 95 -10.31 -0.63 -4.66
C VAL A 95 -10.57 0.71 -5.32
N SER A 96 -11.78 0.89 -5.87
CA SER A 96 -12.11 2.18 -6.48
C SER A 96 -12.14 3.30 -5.43
N GLU A 97 -12.62 3.00 -4.22
CA GLU A 97 -12.57 3.92 -3.10
C GLU A 97 -12.34 3.20 -1.75
N ILE A 98 -11.46 3.76 -0.91
CA ILE A 98 -11.29 3.29 0.46
C ILE A 98 -12.38 3.98 1.32
N PRO A 99 -13.29 3.25 1.96
CA PRO A 99 -14.39 3.86 2.72
C PRO A 99 -13.90 4.75 3.87
N ASN A 100 -12.75 4.42 4.47
CA ASN A 100 -12.18 5.18 5.57
C ASN A 100 -11.27 6.32 5.04
N PRO A 101 -11.62 7.61 5.26
CA PRO A 101 -10.85 8.74 4.71
C PRO A 101 -9.44 8.85 5.27
N GLU A 102 -9.21 8.42 6.51
CA GLU A 102 -7.88 8.44 7.16
C GLU A 102 -6.88 7.47 6.51
N LEU A 103 -7.39 6.46 5.79
CA LEU A 103 -6.60 5.45 5.08
C LEU A 103 -6.39 5.78 3.60
N ARG A 104 -6.99 6.87 3.11
CA ARG A 104 -6.82 7.30 1.73
C ARG A 104 -5.48 8.03 1.58
N PRO A 105 -4.83 7.94 0.41
CA PRO A 105 -5.22 7.15 -0.77
C PRO A 105 -4.67 5.71 -0.77
N ILE A 106 -3.85 5.35 0.22
CA ILE A 106 -3.14 4.07 0.31
C ILE A 106 -2.92 3.71 1.80
N ALA A 107 -3.09 2.44 2.13
CA ALA A 107 -2.88 1.95 3.49
C ALA A 107 -2.32 0.52 3.49
N LEU A 108 -1.30 0.29 4.31
CA LEU A 108 -0.70 -1.03 4.55
C LEU A 108 -1.02 -1.50 5.96
N LYS A 109 -1.56 -2.71 6.08
CA LYS A 109 -1.57 -3.47 7.33
C LYS A 109 -0.28 -4.25 7.46
N ILE A 110 0.39 -4.15 8.62
CA ILE A 110 1.55 -4.97 8.98
C ILE A 110 1.14 -6.18 9.83
N ARG A 111 1.98 -7.22 9.85
CA ARG A 111 1.70 -8.48 10.55
C ARG A 111 1.78 -8.39 12.07
N TYR A 112 2.66 -7.54 12.60
CA TYR A 112 2.98 -7.39 14.02
C TYR A 112 3.69 -6.05 14.28
#